data_AF-A0A1X7UU79-F1
#
_entry.id   AF-A0A1X7UU79-F1
#
_cell.length_a   1.000
_cell.length_b   1.000
_cell.length_c   1.000
_cell.angle_alpha   90.00
_cell.angle_beta   90.00
_cell.angle_gamma   90.00
#
_symmetry.space_group_name_H-M   'P 1'
#
loop_
_entity.id
_entity.type
_entity.pdbx_description
1 polymer ?
#
loop_
_entity_poly.entity_id
_entity_poly.type
_entity_poly.pdbx_seq_one_letter_code
_entity_poly.pdbx_strand_id
1 'polypeptide(L)'
;MAACFHGLLSTFDATQEDWVDYTERLEHYLVANSIDDGNVQHAILLTNVGPPTYRLAKTLSLPKKPTNYTFAELVKMVTAHFHPEPSPILKRFEFNTRSQEEGKV
;
A
#
# COMPACT_ATOMS: atom_id res chain seq x y z
N MET A 1 -24.81 1.28 22.35
CA MET A 1 -23.51 1.74 22.89
C MET A 1 -22.75 2.37 21.74
N ALA A 2 -22.40 3.65 21.82
CA ALA A 2 -21.52 4.26 20.83
C ALA A 2 -20.12 3.68 21.03
N ALA A 3 -19.61 2.92 20.05
CA ALA A 3 -18.23 2.49 20.06
C ALA A 3 -17.35 3.75 19.97
N CYS A 4 -16.61 4.05 21.04
CA CYS A 4 -15.60 5.09 21.00
C CYS A 4 -14.37 4.46 20.36
N PHE A 5 -14.13 4.78 19.08
CA PHE A 5 -12.91 4.33 18.41
C PHE A 5 -11.71 5.10 18.99
N HIS A 6 -10.65 4.38 19.33
CA HIS A 6 -9.42 4.96 19.82
C HIS A 6 -8.59 5.46 18.63
N GLY A 7 -8.31 6.76 18.60
CA GLY A 7 -7.48 7.40 17.57
C GLY A 7 -8.26 7.94 16.37
N LEU A 8 -7.64 8.88 15.64
CA LEU A 8 -8.15 9.40 14.36
C LEU A 8 -7.25 8.86 13.25
N LEU A 9 -7.83 8.09 12.33
CA LEU A 9 -7.13 7.70 11.11
C LEU A 9 -7.29 8.82 10.07
N SER A 10 -6.18 9.43 9.68
CA SER A 10 -6.15 10.41 8.58
C SER A 10 -6.27 9.71 7.23
N THR A 11 -6.81 10.41 6.23
CA THR A 11 -6.86 9.90 4.87
C THR A 11 -5.46 9.84 4.26
N PHE A 12 -5.15 8.76 3.54
CA PHE A 12 -3.89 8.61 2.84
C PHE A 12 -3.70 9.67 1.76
N ASP A 13 -2.50 10.25 1.72
CA ASP A 13 -2.05 11.14 0.65
C ASP A 13 -0.63 10.75 0.21
N ALA A 14 -0.53 10.22 -1.02
CA ALA A 14 0.74 9.80 -1.62
C ALA A 14 1.75 10.95 -1.85
N THR A 15 1.34 12.21 -1.66
CA THR A 15 2.24 13.38 -1.73
C THR A 15 2.84 13.75 -0.37
N GLN A 16 2.24 13.27 0.73
CA GLN A 16 2.59 13.64 2.10
C GLN A 16 3.24 12.50 2.89
N GLU A 17 2.85 11.26 2.61
CA GLU A 17 3.35 10.08 3.32
C GLU A 17 3.60 8.90 2.38
N ASP A 18 4.50 8.00 2.79
CA ASP A 18 4.74 6.74 2.09
C ASP A 18 3.60 5.74 2.37
N TRP A 19 3.35 4.87 1.39
CA TRP A 19 2.32 3.84 1.53
C TRP A 19 2.59 2.88 2.69
N VAL A 20 3.86 2.52 2.93
CA VAL A 20 4.25 1.61 4.02
C VAL A 20 3.91 2.23 5.38
N ASP A 21 4.30 3.48 5.61
CA ASP A 21 4.03 4.22 6.86
C ASP A 21 2.52 4.33 7.13
N TYR A 22 1.73 4.60 6.08
CA TYR A 22 0.27 4.63 6.19
C TYR A 22 -0.31 3.25 6.56
N THR A 23 0.18 2.17 5.95
CA THR A 23 -0.29 0.81 6.25
C THR A 23 0.00 0.41 7.69
N GLU A 24 1.17 0.74 8.24
CA GLU A 24 1.51 0.47 9.64
C GLU A 24 0.58 1.24 10.60
N ARG A 25 0.31 2.53 10.33
CA ARG A 25 -0.66 3.30 11.11
C ARG A 25 -2.06 2.70 11.08
N LEU A 26 -2.50 2.23 9.91
CA LEU A 26 -3.80 1.58 9.76
C LEU A 26 -3.85 0.26 10.54
N GLU A 27 -2.80 -0.57 10.49
CA GLU A 27 -2.71 -1.80 11.28
C GLU A 27 -2.79 -1.51 12.79
N HIS A 28 -2.07 -0.50 13.28
CA HIS A 28 -2.18 -0.07 14.67
C HIS A 28 -3.59 0.39 15.04
N TYR A 29 -4.28 1.09 14.14
CA TYR A 29 -5.67 1.50 14.36
C TYR A 29 -6.61 0.28 14.45
N LEU A 30 -6.42 -0.73 13.60
CA LEU A 30 -7.22 -1.96 13.64
C LEU A 30 -6.99 -2.72 14.95
N VAL A 31 -5.73 -2.85 15.38
CA VAL A 31 -5.35 -3.50 16.64
C VAL A 31 -5.90 -2.75 17.85
N ALA A 32 -5.76 -1.42 17.89
CA ALA A 32 -6.23 -0.59 19.00
C ALA A 32 -7.75 -0.65 19.20
N ASN A 33 -8.49 -0.96 18.12
CA ASN A 33 -9.95 -1.06 18.12
C ASN A 33 -10.46 -2.51 18.11
N SER A 34 -9.58 -3.50 18.26
CA SER A 34 -9.90 -4.93 18.24
C SER A 34 -10.71 -5.35 17.01
N ILE A 35 -10.37 -4.79 15.84
CA ILE A 35 -11.07 -5.05 14.58
C ILE A 35 -10.42 -6.24 13.90
N ASP A 36 -11.01 -7.43 14.09
CA ASP A 36 -10.56 -8.68 13.47
C ASP A 36 -11.39 -9.09 12.23
N ASP A 37 -12.55 -8.46 12.03
CA ASP A 37 -13.41 -8.76 10.88
C ASP A 37 -12.79 -8.24 9.58
N GLY A 38 -12.39 -9.18 8.70
CA GLY A 38 -11.75 -8.84 7.42
C GLY A 38 -12.62 -8.01 6.47
N ASN A 39 -13.95 -8.03 6.60
CA ASN A 39 -14.83 -7.14 5.84
C ASN A 39 -14.74 -5.71 6.36
N VAL A 40 -14.70 -5.55 7.68
CA VAL A 40 -14.55 -4.23 8.32
C VAL A 40 -13.16 -3.66 8.01
N GLN A 41 -12.11 -4.47 8.08
CA GLN A 41 -10.74 -4.04 7.77
C GLN A 41 -10.60 -3.51 6.33
N HIS A 42 -11.10 -4.24 5.32
CA HIS A 42 -11.02 -3.75 3.95
C HIS A 42 -11.90 -2.51 3.73
N ALA A 43 -13.05 -2.41 4.39
CA ALA A 43 -13.93 -1.25 4.27
C ALA A 43 -13.26 0.01 4.85
N ILE A 44 -12.57 -0.12 5.98
CA ILE A 44 -11.78 0.95 6.59
C ILE A 44 -10.66 1.39 5.65
N LEU A 45 -9.92 0.43 5.07
CA LEU A 45 -8.88 0.74 4.07
C LEU A 45 -9.48 1.55 2.90
N LEU A 46 -10.51 1.03 2.23
CA LEU A 46 -11.08 1.65 1.03
C LEU A 46 -11.70 3.03 1.27
N THR A 47 -12.18 3.29 2.49
CA THR A 47 -12.73 4.60 2.87
C THR A 47 -11.64 5.61 3.25
N ASN A 48 -10.48 5.17 3.75
CA ASN A 48 -9.41 6.06 4.21
C ASN A 48 -8.27 6.27 3.20
N VAL A 49 -8.11 5.43 2.16
CA VAL A 49 -7.01 5.58 1.18
C VAL A 49 -7.11 6.80 0.24
N GLY A 50 -8.17 7.60 0.34
CA GLY A 50 -8.40 8.77 -0.49
C GLY A 50 -8.83 8.44 -1.95
N PRO A 51 -9.37 9.42 -2.69
CA PRO A 51 -9.88 9.20 -4.05
C PRO A 51 -8.89 8.61 -5.08
N PRO A 52 -7.61 9.06 -5.17
CA PRO A 52 -6.70 8.57 -6.20
C PRO A 52 -6.31 7.11 -5.96
N THR A 53 -5.99 6.74 -4.73
CA THR A 53 -5.58 5.38 -4.37
C THR A 53 -6.76 4.43 -4.39
N TYR A 54 -7.98 4.89 -4.05
CA TYR A 54 -9.18 4.08 -4.25
C TYR A 54 -9.41 3.73 -5.73
N ARG A 55 -9.20 4.69 -6.65
CA ARG A 55 -9.27 4.41 -8.10
C ARG A 55 -8.21 3.41 -8.52
N LEU A 56 -6.98 3.55 -8.01
CA LEU A 56 -5.89 2.60 -8.26
C LEU A 56 -6.26 1.19 -7.78
N ALA A 57 -6.67 1.04 -6.51
CA ALA A 57 -7.08 -0.24 -5.95
C ALA A 57 -8.23 -0.88 -6.74
N LYS A 58 -9.21 -0.08 -7.18
CA LYS A 58 -10.30 -0.54 -8.05
C LYS A 58 -9.79 -1.06 -9.40
N THR A 59 -8.83 -0.36 -10.02
CA THR A 59 -8.21 -0.79 -11.29
C THR A 59 -7.41 -2.09 -11.11
N LEU A 60 -6.64 -2.20 -10.03
CA LEU A 60 -5.84 -3.40 -9.71
C LEU A 60 -6.72 -4.62 -9.37
N SER A 61 -7.93 -4.39 -8.86
CA SER A 61 -8.87 -5.46 -8.49
C SER A 61 -9.58 -6.10 -9.68
N LEU A 62 -9.49 -5.52 -10.88
CA LEU A 62 -10.17 -6.04 -12.08
C LEU A 62 -9.61 -7.42 -12.47
N PRO A 63 -10.46 -8.36 -12.93
CA PRO A 63 -11.89 -8.24 -13.26
C PRO A 63 -12.85 -8.43 -12.06
N LYS A 64 -12.32 -8.66 -10.86
CA LYS A 64 -13.11 -8.87 -9.64
C LYS A 64 -13.43 -7.51 -8.98
N LYS A 65 -14.31 -7.53 -7.96
CA LYS A 65 -14.56 -6.34 -7.14
C LYS A 65 -13.48 -6.23 -6.05
N PRO A 66 -13.06 -5.02 -5.65
CA PRO A 66 -12.14 -4.84 -4.52
C PRO A 66 -12.65 -5.45 -3.22
N THR A 67 -13.97 -5.56 -3.04
CA THR A 67 -14.63 -6.22 -1.91
C THR A 67 -14.45 -7.73 -1.86
N ASN A 68 -13.97 -8.36 -2.94
CA ASN A 68 -13.72 -9.80 -2.97
C ASN A 68 -12.29 -10.16 -2.53
N TYR A 69 -11.45 -9.16 -2.28
CA TYR A 69 -10.08 -9.33 -1.81
C TYR A 69 -10.03 -9.12 -0.30
N THR A 70 -9.14 -9.87 0.35
CA THR A 70 -8.83 -9.66 1.76
C THR A 70 -8.06 -8.35 1.95
N PHE A 71 -8.07 -7.83 3.18
CA PHE A 71 -7.29 -6.65 3.56
C PHE A 71 -5.81 -6.81 3.18
N ALA A 72 -5.20 -7.95 3.52
CA ALA A 72 -3.80 -8.23 3.23
C ALA A 72 -3.50 -8.28 1.72
N GLU A 73 -4.40 -8.85 0.91
CA GLU A 73 -4.23 -8.87 -0.55
C GLU A 73 -4.34 -7.47 -1.15
N LEU A 74 -5.27 -6.63 -0.68
CA LEU A 74 -5.40 -5.25 -1.13
C LEU A 74 -4.16 -4.43 -0.80
N VAL A 75 -3.67 -4.53 0.45
CA VAL A 75 -2.43 -3.88 0.88
C VAL A 75 -1.29 -4.31 -0.04
N LYS A 76 -1.09 -5.62 -0.23
CA LYS A 76 -0.02 -6.16 -1.09
C LYS A 76 -0.11 -5.66 -2.54
N MET A 77 -1.30 -5.64 -3.14
CA MET A 77 -1.50 -5.17 -4.52
C MET A 77 -1.14 -3.69 -4.67
N VAL A 78 -1.55 -2.87 -3.70
CA VAL A 78 -1.26 -1.42 -3.73
C VAL A 78 0.22 -1.15 -3.41
N THR A 79 0.83 -1.88 -2.46
CA THR A 79 2.27 -1.81 -2.20
C THR A 79 3.08 -2.17 -3.44
N ALA A 80 2.71 -3.22 -4.17
CA ALA A 80 3.40 -3.60 -5.41
C ALA A 80 3.32 -2.53 -6.52
N HIS A 81 2.34 -1.63 -6.45
CA HIS A 81 2.24 -0.51 -7.38
C HIS A 81 3.10 0.68 -6.96
N PHE A 82 3.11 1.04 -5.67
CA PHE A 82 3.95 2.14 -5.15
C PHE A 82 5.43 1.76 -5.08
N HIS A 83 5.72 0.51 -4.76
CA HIS A 83 7.04 -0.07 -4.65
C HIS A 83 7.11 -1.31 -5.56
N PRO A 84 7.19 -1.12 -6.90
CA PRO A 84 7.37 -2.24 -7.80
C PRO A 84 8.63 -2.98 -7.40
N GLU A 85 8.51 -4.29 -7.14
CA GLU A 85 9.68 -5.12 -6.82
C GLU A 85 10.75 -4.86 -7.90
N PRO A 86 11.98 -4.44 -7.53
CA PRO A 86 13.01 -4.21 -8.51
C PRO A 86 13.30 -5.55 -9.18
N SER A 87 12.86 -5.70 -10.42
CA SER A 87 13.12 -6.91 -11.17
C SER A 87 14.64 -7.14 -11.22
N PRO A 88 15.12 -8.40 -11.18
CA PRO A 88 16.55 -8.69 -11.24
C PRO A 88 17.27 -8.06 -12.46
N ILE A 89 16.50 -7.71 -13.50
CA ILE A 89 16.99 -7.12 -14.75
C ILE A 89 17.42 -5.66 -14.54
N LEU A 90 16.71 -4.89 -13.70
CA LEU A 90 17.10 -3.51 -13.38
C LEU A 90 18.34 -3.44 -12.49
N LYS A 91 18.49 -4.38 -11.54
CA LYS A 91 19.74 -4.52 -10.75
C LYS A 91 20.96 -4.80 -11.62
N ARG A 92 20.81 -5.58 -12.70
CA ARG A 92 21.87 -5.79 -13.70
C ARG A 92 22.17 -4.53 -14.49
N PHE A 93 21.17 -3.72 -14.79
CA PHE A 93 21.36 -2.46 -15.50
C PHE A 93 22.18 -1.48 -14.65
N GLU A 94 21.82 -1.28 -13.37
CA GLU A 94 22.60 -0.44 -12.44
C GLU A 94 24.03 -0.97 -12.22
N PHE A 95 24.21 -2.30 -12.18
CA PHE A 95 25.53 -2.91 -12.09
C PHE A 95 26.37 -2.69 -13.36
N ASN A 96 25.74 -2.73 -14.54
CA ASN A 96 26.41 -2.55 -15.83
C ASN A 96 26.64 -1.08 -16.20
N THR A 97 25.92 -0.13 -15.60
CA THR A 97 26.15 1.32 -15.80
C THR A 97 27.25 1.88 -14.90
N ARG A 98 27.77 1.12 -13.93
CA ARG A 98 28.85 1.57 -13.02
C ARG A 98 30.23 1.00 -13.30
N SER A 99 30.42 0.21 -14.34
CA SER A 99 31.75 -0.34 -14.68
C SER A 99 32.07 -0.22 -16.16
N GLN A 100 32.01 1.00 -16.70
CA GLN A 100 32.76 1.33 -17.89
C GLN A 100 33.15 2.82 -17.92
N GLU A 101 33.77 3.32 -16.85
CA GLU A 101 34.77 4.37 -17.06
C GLU A 101 36.09 3.69 -17.41
N GLU A 102 36.23 3.52 -18.72
CA GLU A 102 37.46 3.23 -19.43
C GLU A 102 38.42 4.42 -19.29
N GLY A 103 39.56 4.21 -18.63
CA GLY A 103 40.62 5.22 -18.52
C GLY A 103 41.74 4.73 -17.60
N LYS A 104 42.79 4.08 -18.13
CA LYS A 104 44.11 4.69 -18.40
C LYS A 104 44.74 5.22 -17.09
N VAL A 105 45.85 4.69 -16.59
CA VAL A 105 47.14 4.39 -17.24
C VAL A 105 47.89 3.33 -16.43
#